data_AF-A0A7Z7YS62-F1
#
_entry.id   AF-A0A7Z7YS62-F1
#
_cell.length_a   1.000
_cell.length_b   1.000
_cell.length_c   1.000
_cell.angle_alpha   90.00
_cell.angle_beta   90.00
_cell.angle_gamma   90.00
#
_symmetry.space_group_name_H-M   'P 1'
#
loop_
_entity.id
_entity.type
_entity.pdbx_description
1 polymer ?
#
loop_
_entity_poly.entity_id
_entity_poly.type
_entity_poly.pdbx_seq_one_letter_code
_entity_poly.pdbx_strand_id
1 'polypeptide(L)' 'NYYESSVKGEEVKKAYKSFKQIVPGKAEEKQLFKEFEKSSGYNSYKVVQEVNKNPDQQVFSAKS' A
#
# COMPACT_ATOMS: atom_id res chain seq x y z
N ASN A 1 -6.72 -18.91 13.94
CA ASN A 1 -6.42 -18.33 12.61
C ASN A 1 -7.23 -17.04 12.48
N TYR A 2 -6.72 -15.87 12.92
CA TYR A 2 -7.62 -14.71 13.13
C TYR A 2 -7.00 -13.32 12.96
N TYR A 3 -6.09 -13.14 11.99
CA TYR A 3 -5.65 -11.80 11.59
C TYR A 3 -5.53 -11.71 10.06
N GLU A 4 -6.63 -11.95 9.36
CA GLU A 4 -6.65 -11.75 7.91
C GLU A 4 -6.90 -10.27 7.57
N SER A 5 -5.77 -9.58 7.39
CA SER A 5 -5.47 -8.88 6.14
C SER A 5 -6.41 -7.76 5.71
N SER A 6 -6.84 -6.88 6.60
CA SER A 6 -7.53 -5.64 6.22
C SER A 6 -6.81 -4.39 6.72
N VAL A 7 -6.75 -3.35 5.88
CA VAL A 7 -6.11 -2.07 6.18
C VAL A 7 -7.09 -0.93 5.89
N LYS A 8 -7.04 0.12 6.71
CA LYS A 8 -7.85 1.32 6.46
C LYS A 8 -7.25 2.15 5.33
N GLY A 9 -8.07 2.58 4.37
CA GLY A 9 -7.61 3.40 3.25
C GLY A 9 -6.96 4.70 3.67
N GLU A 10 -7.45 5.32 4.74
CA GLU A 10 -6.86 6.54 5.30
C GLU A 10 -5.45 6.32 5.85
N GLU A 11 -5.21 5.19 6.52
CA GLU A 11 -3.90 4.82 7.06
C GLU A 11 -2.92 4.58 5.90
N VAL A 12 -3.34 3.90 4.84
CA VAL A 12 -2.52 3.72 3.61
C VAL A 12 -2.20 5.08 2.98
N LYS A 13 -3.19 5.98 2.82
CA LYS A 13 -2.95 7.31 2.24
C LYS A 13 -1.97 8.12 3.08
N LYS A 14 -2.09 8.07 4.41
CA LYS A 14 -1.20 8.78 5.33
C LYS A 14 0.23 8.23 5.25
N ALA A 15 0.38 6.90 5.32
CA ALA A 15 1.67 6.24 5.19
C ALA A 15 2.30 6.51 3.82
N TYR A 16 1.53 6.44 2.74
CA TYR A 16 1.99 6.74 1.39
C TYR A 16 2.45 8.21 1.24
N LYS A 17 1.73 9.17 1.85
CA LYS A 17 2.19 10.57 1.88
C LYS A 17 3.53 10.73 2.58
N SER A 18 3.69 10.13 3.77
CA SER A 18 4.97 10.14 4.49
C SER A 18 6.08 9.46 3.69
N PHE A 19 5.77 8.34 3.03
CA PHE A 19 6.69 7.66 2.13
C PHE A 19 7.14 8.57 0.98
N LYS A 20 6.22 9.29 0.32
CA LYS A 20 6.55 10.21 -0.78
C LYS A 20 7.32 11.46 -0.34
N GLN A 21 7.26 11.86 0.93
CA GLN A 21 8.12 12.92 1.48
C GLN A 21 9.58 12.48 1.56
N ILE A 22 9.82 11.21 1.87
CA ILE A 22 11.17 10.63 1.97
C ILE A 22 11.66 10.19 0.58
N VAL A 23 10.78 9.58 -0.21
CA VAL A 23 11.05 9.00 -1.53
C VAL A 23 10.21 9.71 -2.60
N PRO A 24 10.62 10.92 -3.04
CA PRO A 24 9.92 11.66 -4.08
C PRO A 24 10.06 10.98 -5.46
N GLY A 25 11.18 10.28 -5.69
CA GLY A 25 11.53 9.65 -6.96
C GLY A 25 10.65 8.43 -7.31
N LYS A 26 10.11 8.42 -8.54
CA LYS A 26 9.28 7.31 -9.05
C LYS A 26 10.08 6.01 -9.25
N ALA A 27 11.36 6.13 -9.63
CA ALA A 27 12.23 4.97 -9.86
C ALA A 27 12.56 4.25 -8.54
N GLU A 28 12.91 5.02 -7.51
CA GLU A 28 13.22 4.54 -6.17
C GLU A 28 11.98 3.92 -5.49
N GLU A 29 10.82 4.57 -5.61
CA GLU A 29 9.55 4.01 -5.16
C GLU A 29 9.28 2.63 -5.78
N LYS A 30 9.50 2.48 -7.09
CA LYS A 30 9.28 1.22 -7.80
C LYS A 30 10.27 0.13 -7.35
N GLN A 31 11.50 0.48 -6.98
CA GLN A 31 12.47 -0.47 -6.45
C GLN A 31 12.05 -0.95 -5.05
N LEU A 32 11.73 -0.02 -4.16
CA LEU A 32 11.29 -0.31 -2.79
C LEU A 32 10.02 -1.16 -2.77
N PHE A 33 9.04 -0.86 -3.62
CA PHE A 33 7.81 -1.67 -3.71
C PHE A 33 8.08 -3.09 -4.19
N LYS A 34 8.99 -3.27 -5.16
CA LYS A 34 9.39 -4.62 -5.60
C LYS A 34 10.11 -5.40 -4.51
N GLU A 35 11.00 -4.75 -3.77
CA GLU A 35 11.75 -5.38 -2.68
C GLU A 35 10.83 -5.74 -1.50
N PHE A 36 9.89 -4.86 -1.18
CA PHE A 36 8.85 -5.11 -0.19
C PHE A 36 7.94 -6.27 -0.61
N GLU A 37 7.49 -6.30 -1.87
CA GLU A 37 6.66 -7.40 -2.40
C GLU A 37 7.40 -8.73 -2.34
N LYS A 38 8.70 -8.74 -2.67
CA LYS A 38 9.54 -9.95 -2.61
C LYS A 38 9.76 -10.45 -1.18
N SER A 39 9.92 -9.55 -0.21
CA SER A 39 10.21 -9.92 1.18
C SER A 39 8.95 -10.23 2.00
N SER A 40 7.85 -9.54 1.74
CA SER A 40 6.61 -9.64 2.51
C SER A 40 5.51 -10.46 1.82
N GLY A 41 5.59 -10.63 0.50
CA GLY A 41 4.51 -11.22 -0.30
C GLY A 41 3.33 -10.27 -0.59
N TYR A 42 3.35 -9.04 -0.07
CA TYR A 42 2.27 -8.06 -0.27
C TYR A 42 2.59 -7.05 -1.36
N ASN A 43 1.64 -6.83 -2.26
CA ASN A 43 1.78 -5.85 -3.34
C ASN A 43 1.28 -4.45 -2.89
N SER A 44 2.17 -3.67 -2.29
CA SER A 44 1.88 -2.29 -1.82
C SER A 44 1.39 -1.36 -2.93
N TYR A 45 1.88 -1.54 -4.15
CA TYR A 45 1.47 -0.74 -5.29
C TYR A 45 -0.03 -0.90 -5.59
N LYS A 46 -0.52 -2.14 -5.62
CA LYS A 46 -1.95 -2.43 -5.82
C LYS A 46 -2.80 -1.83 -4.70
N VAL A 47 -2.36 -1.94 -3.45
CA VAL A 47 -3.11 -1.37 -2.31
C VAL A 47 -3.24 0.13 -2.45
N VAL A 48 -2.14 0.85 -2.72
CA VAL A 48 -2.18 2.31 -2.91
C VAL A 48 -3.04 2.70 -4.13
N GLN A 49 -2.97 1.95 -5.22
CA GLN A 49 -3.82 2.18 -6.39
C GLN A 49 -5.31 2.02 -6.06
N GLU A 50 -5.70 0.95 -5.37
CA GLU A 50 -7.09 0.69 -5.03
C GLU A 50 -7.65 1.73 -4.05
N VAL A 51 -6.83 2.14 -3.08
CA VAL A 51 -7.15 3.21 -2.12
C VAL A 51 -7.34 4.57 -2.80
N ASN A 52 -6.63 4.82 -3.90
CA ASN A 52 -6.79 6.04 -4.68
C ASN A 52 -7.99 5.97 -5.63
N LYS A 53 -8.32 4.80 -6.18
CA LYS A 53 -9.49 4.60 -7.06
C LYS A 53 -10.81 4.59 -6.30
N ASN A 54 -10.83 4.05 -5.07
CA ASN A 54 -12.04 3.90 -4.26
C ASN A 54 -11.92 4.77 -2.99
N PRO A 55 -12.00 6.11 -3.10
CA PRO A 55 -11.81 7.01 -1.97
C PRO A 55 -12.86 6.83 -0.87
N ASP A 56 -14.07 6.37 -1.21
CA ASP A 56 -15.19 6.14 -0.28
C ASP A 56 -15.09 4.79 0.45
N GLN A 57 -14.21 3.90 -0.01
CA GLN A 57 -14.00 2.61 0.63
C GLN A 57 -13.05 2.77 1.82
N GLN A 58 -13.56 2.47 3.02
CA GLN A 58 -12.77 2.63 4.25
C GLN A 58 -11.79 1.49 4.50
N VAL A 59 -12.11 0.27 4.09
CA VAL A 59 -11.34 -0.94 4.42
C VAL A 59 -11.01 -1.71 3.15
N PHE A 60 -9.72 -2.02 2.99
CA PHE A 60 -9.18 -2.81 1.89
C PHE A 60 -8.65 -4.12 2.44
N SER A 61 -9.08 -5.25 1.91
CA SER A 61 -8.52 -6.55 2.28
C SER A 61 -7.75 -7.18 1.14
N ALA A 62 -6.65 -7.85 1.47
CA ALA A 62 -6.03 -8.78 0.54
C ALA A 62 -6.95 -10.01 0.48
N LYS A 63 -7.83 -10.08 -0.53
CA LYS A 63 -8.50 -11.33 -0.84
C LYS A 63 -7.42 -12.33 -1.26
N SER A 64 -7.30 -13.39 -0.47
CA SER A 64 -6.56 -14.62 -0.77
C SER A 64 -6.99 -15.21 -2.10
#